data_AF-X1C0F0-F1
#
_entry.id   AF-X1C0F0-F1
#
_cell.length_a   1.000
_cell.length_b   1.000
_cell.length_c   1.000
_cell.angle_alpha   90.00
_cell.angle_beta   90.00
_cell.angle_gamma   90.00
#
_symmetry.space_group_name_H-M   'P 1'
#
loop_
_entity.id
_entity.type
_entity.pdbx_description
1 polymer ?
#
loop_
_entity_poly.entity_id
_entity_poly.type
_entity_poly.pdbx_seq_one_letter_code
_entity_poly.pdbx_strand_id
1 'polypeptide(L)'
;MKSVGQLYPILLSKDGLVIDGHHRQEAEGDWRTETLDHIDSEEKVILARAISNWHRRQIPREDKIEWINGLARIYLAEGLKVNAPNTRGSG
;
A
#
# COMPACT_ATOMS: atom_id res chain seq x y z
N MET A 1 -5.80 30.55 13.86
CA MET A 1 -6.70 29.55 13.24
C MET A 1 -6.72 28.35 14.18
N LYS A 2 -7.84 28.02 14.83
CA LYS A 2 -7.93 26.78 15.63
C LYS A 2 -7.83 25.62 14.62
N SER A 3 -6.71 24.91 14.61
CA SER A 3 -6.46 23.79 13.71
C SER A 3 -7.58 22.76 13.86
N VAL A 4 -8.05 22.19 12.75
CA VAL A 4 -9.07 21.11 12.74
C VAL A 4 -8.59 19.86 13.52
N GLY A 5 -7.33 19.83 13.94
CA GLY A 5 -6.73 18.71 14.65
C GLY A 5 -6.41 17.56 13.70
N GLN A 6 -6.04 16.42 14.27
CA GLN A 6 -5.77 15.21 13.50
C GLN A 6 -7.10 14.56 13.09
N LEU A 7 -7.32 14.42 11.78
CA LEU A 7 -8.49 13.72 11.23
C LEU A 7 -8.26 12.22 11.06
N TYR A 8 -7.07 11.83 10.63
CA TYR A 8 -6.74 10.44 10.28
C TYR A 8 -5.50 9.95 11.03
N PRO A 9 -5.49 8.69 11.51
CA PRO A 9 -4.33 8.11 12.16
C PRO A 9 -3.23 7.78 11.14
N ILE A 10 -2.06 7.43 11.63
CA ILE A 10 -1.08 6.63 10.88
C ILE A 10 -1.54 5.18 10.97
N LEU A 11 -1.65 4.50 9.84
CA LEU A 11 -2.06 3.09 9.79
C LEU A 11 -0.81 2.21 9.80
N LEU A 12 -0.77 1.25 10.72
CA LEU A 12 0.31 0.28 10.86
C LEU A 12 -0.20 -1.14 10.59
N SER A 13 0.64 -2.00 10.05
CA SER A 13 0.40 -3.44 9.98
C SER A 13 0.56 -4.08 11.35
N LYS A 14 0.20 -5.37 11.49
CA LYS A 14 0.42 -6.16 12.71
C LYS A 14 1.86 -6.08 13.23
N ASP A 15 2.84 -6.04 12.32
CA ASP A 15 4.27 -5.99 12.66
C ASP A 15 4.79 -4.55 12.82
N GLY A 16 3.91 -3.55 12.82
CA GLY A 16 4.28 -2.13 12.98
C GLY A 16 4.78 -1.46 11.70
N LEU A 17 4.64 -2.09 10.53
CA LEU A 17 5.01 -1.46 9.25
C LEU A 17 3.99 -0.40 8.88
N VAL A 18 4.47 0.76 8.43
CA VAL A 18 3.58 1.86 8.04
C VAL A 18 2.91 1.52 6.70
N ILE A 19 1.58 1.65 6.70
CA ILE A 19 0.69 1.42 5.55
C ILE A 19 0.27 2.76 4.94
N ASP A 20 -0.16 3.69 5.80
CA ASP A 20 -0.51 5.05 5.41
C ASP A 20 -0.08 6.06 6.47
N GLY A 21 0.29 7.25 6.01
CA GLY A 21 0.61 8.38 6.88
C GLY A 21 2.09 8.64 7.07
N HIS A 22 2.96 8.19 6.14
CA HIS A 22 4.40 8.50 6.19
C HIS A 22 4.69 9.99 6.41
N HIS A 23 4.04 10.89 5.66
CA HIS A 23 4.21 12.34 5.87
C HIS A 23 3.75 12.83 7.26
N ARG A 24 2.80 12.13 7.89
CA ARG A 24 2.37 12.43 9.26
C ARG A 24 3.39 11.90 10.27
N GLN A 25 3.94 10.72 10.02
CA GLN A 25 5.00 10.12 10.85
C GLN A 25 6.28 10.96 10.85
N GLU A 26 6.61 11.58 9.72
CA GLU A 26 7.78 12.46 9.56
C GLU A 26 7.58 13.84 10.20
N ALA A 27 6.34 14.25 10.43
CA ALA A 27 6.03 15.52 11.07
C ALA A 27 6.23 15.42 12.59
N GLU A 28 6.85 16.44 13.19
CA GLU A 28 7.00 16.53 14.64
C GLU A 28 5.63 16.50 15.34
N GLY A 29 5.34 15.42 16.09
CA GLY A 29 4.11 15.28 16.85
C GLY A 29 3.83 13.84 17.28
N ASP A 30 3.11 13.69 18.39
CA ASP A 30 2.56 12.41 18.85
C ASP A 30 1.29 12.09 18.06
N TRP A 31 1.46 11.69 16.80
CA TRP A 31 0.35 11.37 15.91
C TRP A 31 -0.33 10.07 16.36
N ARG A 32 -1.68 10.09 16.46
CA ARG A 32 -2.45 8.87 16.70
C ARG A 32 -2.09 7.81 15.66
N THR A 33 -1.72 6.62 16.14
CA THR A 33 -1.49 5.44 15.31
C THR A 33 -2.63 4.44 15.50
N GLU A 34 -2.88 3.64 14.48
CA GLU A 34 -3.87 2.56 14.53
C GLU A 34 -3.26 1.32 13.86
N THR A 35 -3.10 0.26 14.66
CA THR A 35 -2.56 -1.02 14.20
C THR A 35 -3.69 -1.89 13.66
N LEU A 36 -3.52 -2.40 12.45
CA LEU A 36 -4.47 -3.28 11.77
C LEU A 36 -3.97 -4.73 11.87
N ASP A 37 -4.36 -5.43 12.93
CA ASP A 37 -3.90 -6.78 13.26
C ASP A 37 -4.17 -7.84 12.18
N HIS A 38 -5.17 -7.59 11.32
CA HIS A 38 -5.53 -8.47 10.21
C HIS A 38 -4.59 -8.33 8.99
N ILE A 39 -3.72 -7.32 8.97
CA ILE A 39 -2.68 -7.10 7.97
C ILE A 39 -1.39 -7.73 8.53
N ASP A 40 -1.30 -9.04 8.34
CA ASP A 40 -0.35 -9.95 8.97
C ASP A 40 0.49 -10.75 7.96
N SER A 41 0.50 -10.31 6.70
CA SER A 41 1.33 -10.87 5.64
C SER A 41 1.90 -9.77 4.75
N GLU A 42 3.03 -10.05 4.11
CA GLU A 42 3.65 -9.13 3.16
C GLU A 42 2.69 -8.75 2.02
N GLU A 43 1.95 -9.72 1.48
CA GLU A 43 0.91 -9.52 0.47
C GLU A 43 -0.11 -8.47 0.93
N LYS A 44 -0.67 -8.62 2.13
CA LYS A 44 -1.66 -7.69 2.68
C LYS A 44 -1.07 -6.32 2.94
N VAL A 45 0.18 -6.23 3.38
CA VAL A 45 0.88 -4.94 3.56
C VAL A 45 1.01 -4.21 2.23
N ILE A 46 1.47 -4.90 1.18
CA ILE A 46 1.63 -4.30 -0.15
C ILE A 46 0.26 -3.90 -0.72
N LEU A 47 -0.75 -4.75 -0.58
CA LEU A 47 -2.11 -4.46 -1.04
C LEU A 47 -2.70 -3.24 -0.31
N ALA A 48 -2.56 -3.17 1.01
CA ALA A 48 -3.06 -2.06 1.80
C ALA A 48 -2.36 -0.73 1.46
N ARG A 49 -1.04 -0.75 1.23
CA ARG A 49 -0.28 0.40 0.73
C ARG A 49 -0.79 0.85 -0.63
N ALA A 50 -0.97 -0.10 -1.55
CA ALA A 50 -1.49 0.20 -2.88
C ALA A 50 -2.87 0.85 -2.79
N ILE A 51 -3.83 0.25 -2.09
CA ILE A 51 -5.21 0.78 -1.95
C ILE A 51 -5.21 2.19 -1.33
N SER A 52 -4.48 2.38 -0.23
CA SER A 52 -4.50 3.63 0.53
C SER A 52 -3.84 4.80 -0.20
N ASN A 53 -2.90 4.50 -1.11
CA ASN A 53 -2.02 5.50 -1.72
C ASN A 53 -2.15 5.58 -3.26
N TRP A 54 -2.88 4.68 -3.93
CA TRP A 54 -2.92 4.59 -5.41
C TRP A 54 -3.25 5.91 -6.10
N HIS A 55 -4.26 6.61 -5.58
CA HIS A 55 -4.77 7.86 -6.12
C HIS A 55 -4.07 9.11 -5.58
N ARG A 56 -3.08 8.97 -4.69
CA ARG A 56 -2.33 10.12 -4.18
C ARG A 56 -1.43 10.66 -5.27
N ARG A 57 -1.55 11.97 -5.49
CA ARG A 57 -0.75 12.72 -6.48
C ARG A 57 0.74 12.80 -6.12
N GLN A 58 1.06 12.71 -4.83
CA GLN A 58 2.42 12.89 -4.31
C GLN A 58 3.22 11.57 -4.27
N ILE A 59 2.59 10.43 -4.57
CA ILE A 59 3.27 9.14 -4.55
C ILE A 59 4.03 8.96 -5.87
N PRO A 60 5.36 8.73 -5.82
CA PRO A 60 6.18 8.43 -6.98
C PRO A 60 5.61 7.27 -7.81
N ARG A 61 5.92 7.28 -9.10
CA ARG A 61 5.50 6.19 -10.00
C ARG A 61 6.21 4.89 -9.65
N GLU A 62 7.44 5.00 -9.18
CA GLU A 62 8.36 3.95 -8.79
C GLU A 62 7.76 3.10 -7.67
N ASP A 63 7.18 3.73 -6.65
CA ASP A 63 6.51 3.04 -5.53
C ASP A 63 5.32 2.22 -6.03
N LYS A 64 4.52 2.77 -6.96
CA LYS A 64 3.39 2.04 -7.55
C LYS A 64 3.85 0.83 -8.33
N ILE A 65 4.96 0.96 -9.07
CA ILE A 65 5.58 -0.16 -9.79
C ILE A 65 6.09 -1.20 -8.81
N GLU A 66 6.72 -0.79 -7.71
CA GLU A 66 7.22 -1.69 -6.69
C GLU A 66 6.08 -2.51 -6.07
N TRP A 67 4.95 -1.89 -5.73
CA TRP A 67 3.79 -2.61 -5.18
C TRP A 67 3.24 -3.66 -6.15
N ILE A 68 3.04 -3.30 -7.41
CA ILE A 68 2.55 -4.23 -8.43
C ILE A 68 3.54 -5.37 -8.67
N ASN A 69 4.83 -5.07 -8.76
CA ASN A 69 5.86 -6.09 -8.93
C ASN A 69 6.00 -6.99 -7.70
N GLY A 70 5.85 -6.45 -6.49
CA GLY A 70 5.85 -7.21 -5.25
C GLY A 70 4.71 -8.22 -5.22
N LEU A 71 3.47 -7.77 -5.50
CA LEU A 71 2.31 -8.66 -5.61
C LEU A 71 2.51 -9.73 -6.71
N ALA A 72 3.05 -9.34 -7.87
CA ALA A 72 3.33 -10.29 -8.94
C ALA A 72 4.32 -11.39 -8.52
N ARG A 73 5.38 -11.05 -7.79
CA ARG A 73 6.35 -12.03 -7.26
C ARG A 73 5.69 -12.99 -6.28
N ILE A 74 4.87 -12.48 -5.36
CA ILE A 74 4.14 -13.29 -4.37
C ILE A 74 3.24 -14.29 -5.08
N TYR A 75 2.38 -13.81 -5.98
CA TYR A 75 1.43 -14.69 -6.68
C TYR A 75 2.12 -15.71 -7.59
N LEU A 76 3.23 -15.35 -8.25
CA LEU A 76 4.02 -16.31 -9.02
C LEU A 76 4.59 -17.42 -8.12
N ALA A 77 5.08 -17.07 -6.93
CA ALA A 77 5.58 -18.04 -5.95
C ALA A 77 4.47 -18.95 -5.40
N GLU A 78 3.25 -18.44 -5.28
CA GLU A 78 2.04 -19.19 -4.90
C GLU A 78 1.49 -20.07 -6.03
N GLY A 79 2.08 -20.00 -7.22
CA GLY A 79 1.73 -20.86 -8.36
C GLY A 79 0.70 -20.25 -9.31
N LEU A 80 0.51 -18.92 -9.32
CA LEU A 80 -0.27 -18.23 -10.34
C LEU A 80 0.25 -18.57 -11.73
N LYS A 81 -0.61 -19.17 -12.55
CA LYS A 81 -0.32 -19.43 -13.96
C LYS A 81 -0.84 -18.27 -14.80
N VAL A 82 0.08 -17.47 -15.34
CA VAL A 82 -0.27 -16.43 -16.29
C VAL A 82 -0.60 -17.09 -17.63
N ASN A 83 -1.88 -17.11 -17.99
CA ASN A 83 -2.27 -17.49 -19.34
C ASN A 83 -1.77 -16.40 -20.30
N ALA A 84 -1.05 -16.78 -21.35
CA ALA A 84 -0.57 -15.85 -22.35
C ALA A 84 -1.74 -15.02 -22.91
N PRO A 85 -1.56 -13.71 -23.17
CA PRO A 85 -2.61 -12.89 -23.75
C PRO A 85 -3.08 -13.52 -25.06
N ASN A 86 -4.39 -13.69 -25.20
CA ASN A 86 -5.00 -14.24 -26.40
C ASN A 86 -4.76 -13.27 -27.56
N THR A 87 -3.78 -13.54 -28.42
CA THR A 87 -3.48 -12.75 -29.62
C THR A 87 -4.52 -12.99 -30.72
N ARG A 88 -5.82 -12.88 -30.39
CA ARG A 88 -6.90 -12.90 -31.36
C ARG A 88 -7.63 -11.56 -31.33
N GLY A 89 -7.37 -10.75 -32.36
CA GLY A 89 -8.22 -9.61 -32.67
C GLY A 89 -7.50 -8.37 -33.16
N SER A 90 -6.76 -8.47 -34.27
CA SER A 90 -6.59 -7.33 -35.18
C SER A 90 -6.73 -7.88 -36.61
N GLY A 91 -7.99 -8.06 -37.00
CA GLY A 91 -8.41 -8.15 -38.39
C GLY A 91 -9.05 -6.83 -38.79
#